data_AF-A0A849QJM5-F1
#
_entry.id   AF-A0A849QJM5-F1
#
_cell.length_a   1.000
_cell.length_b   1.000
_cell.length_c   1.000
_cell.angle_alpha   90.00
_cell.angle_beta   90.00
_cell.angle_gamma   90.00
#
_symmetry.space_group_name_H-M   'P 1'
#
loop_
_entity.id
_entity.type
_entity.pdbx_description
1 polymer ?
#
loop_
_entity_poly.entity_id
_entity_poly.type
_entity_poly.pdbx_seq_one_letter_code
_entity_poly.pdbx_strand_id
1 'polypeptide(L)'
;MKLEAFTVDNIPLIKKGDDLVAMICENTEIQDNDIVVIASTIVSKSEGRTFTLDDIIPSQRALDIARKNGEDPRFIQAVLDRIRECLVESPILLVETLNGHVCIKAGIDDSNVEDGVLLELPTDPDASAKIIAHGIRKLTSKRVSVIITDTNGRSFKIGQTGVAVGLSNIAPIKNWCGEKD
;
A
#
# COMPACT_ATOMS: atom_id res chain seq x y z
N MET A 1 18.13 -4.60 24.96
CA MET A 1 16.94 -3.93 24.40
C MET A 1 15.89 -5.01 24.15
N LYS A 2 14.65 -4.84 24.61
CA LYS A 2 13.55 -5.75 24.32
C LYS A 2 12.69 -5.11 23.23
N LEU A 3 12.33 -5.88 22.21
CA LEU A 3 11.38 -5.46 21.17
C LEU A 3 10.15 -6.34 21.30
N GLU A 4 8.97 -5.72 21.23
CA GLU A 4 7.69 -6.41 21.26
C GLU A 4 6.91 -6.03 20.01
N ALA A 5 6.22 -7.00 19.42
CA ALA A 5 5.38 -6.81 18.25
C ALA A 5 4.13 -7.67 18.42
N PHE A 6 2.98 -7.09 18.12
CA PHE A 6 1.68 -7.74 18.26
C PHE A 6 0.69 -7.17 17.23
N THR A 7 -0.42 -7.86 17.02
CA THR A 7 -1.50 -7.43 16.11
C THR A 7 -2.51 -6.57 16.85
N VAL A 8 -3.10 -5.59 16.16
CA VAL A 8 -4.30 -4.92 16.65
C VAL A 8 -5.50 -5.76 16.25
N ASP A 9 -6.12 -6.41 17.23
CA ASP A 9 -7.24 -7.32 16.99
C ASP A 9 -8.56 -6.55 16.83
N ASN A 10 -9.61 -7.24 16.40
CA ASN A 10 -10.98 -6.72 16.28
C ASN A 10 -11.18 -5.52 15.32
N ILE A 11 -10.30 -5.36 14.34
CA ILE A 11 -10.51 -4.40 13.24
C ILE A 11 -11.56 -4.97 12.26
N PRO A 12 -12.67 -4.26 11.99
CA PRO A 12 -13.73 -4.74 11.10
C PRO A 12 -13.32 -4.65 9.61
N LEU A 13 -14.19 -5.14 8.73
CA LEU A 13 -14.06 -4.88 7.30
C LEU A 13 -14.19 -3.37 7.02
N ILE A 14 -13.09 -2.77 6.58
CA ILE A 14 -12.99 -1.33 6.34
C ILE A 14 -13.77 -0.91 5.09
N LYS A 15 -14.46 0.22 5.22
CA LYS A 15 -15.24 0.89 4.18
C LYS A 15 -14.75 2.32 3.99
N LYS A 16 -15.18 2.91 2.88
CA LYS A 16 -14.93 4.32 2.58
C LYS A 16 -15.43 5.22 3.71
N GLY A 17 -14.54 6.05 4.24
CA GLY A 17 -14.83 7.02 5.30
C GLY A 17 -14.65 6.50 6.72
N ASP A 18 -14.27 5.23 6.91
CA ASP A 18 -14.01 4.69 8.24
C ASP A 18 -12.80 5.37 8.90
N ASP A 19 -12.91 5.65 10.20
CA ASP A 19 -11.87 6.29 10.99
C ASP A 19 -10.88 5.24 11.52
N LEU A 20 -9.83 4.97 10.75
CA LEU A 20 -8.77 4.04 11.14
C LEU A 20 -8.08 4.44 12.45
N VAL A 21 -7.99 5.74 12.75
CA VAL A 21 -7.33 6.22 13.97
C VAL A 21 -8.14 5.81 15.19
N ALA A 22 -9.44 6.08 15.18
CA ALA A 22 -10.35 5.69 16.26
C ALA A 22 -10.31 4.17 16.47
N MET A 23 -10.42 3.39 15.39
CA MET A 23 -10.41 1.92 15.46
C MET A 23 -9.11 1.37 16.06
N ILE A 24 -7.95 1.92 15.67
CA ILE A 24 -6.65 1.50 16.24
C ILE A 24 -6.60 1.84 17.73
N CYS A 25 -6.90 3.09 18.10
CA CYS A 25 -6.80 3.54 19.50
C CYS A 25 -7.83 2.89 20.44
N GLU A 26 -8.97 2.42 19.94
CA GLU A 26 -9.97 1.69 20.72
C GLU A 26 -9.56 0.23 20.99
N ASN A 27 -8.76 -0.37 20.11
CA ASN A 27 -8.40 -1.78 20.17
C ASN A 27 -6.98 -2.05 20.66
N THR A 28 -6.17 -1.02 20.90
CA THR A 28 -4.85 -1.17 21.54
C THR A 28 -4.48 0.04 22.39
N GLU A 29 -3.70 -0.20 23.43
CA GLU A 29 -2.98 0.87 24.11
C GLU A 29 -1.83 1.34 23.23
N ILE A 30 -1.65 2.66 23.14
CA ILE A 30 -0.57 3.30 22.39
C ILE A 30 0.39 3.97 23.37
N GLN A 31 1.69 3.80 23.14
CA GLN A 31 2.76 4.41 23.91
C GLN A 31 3.60 5.37 23.04
N ASP A 32 4.37 6.22 23.70
CA ASP A 32 5.31 7.10 23.00
C ASP A 32 6.42 6.28 22.35
N ASN A 33 6.71 6.60 21.09
CA ASN A 33 7.68 5.95 20.21
C ASN A 33 7.27 4.58 19.65
N ASP A 34 6.01 4.19 19.81
CA ASP A 34 5.49 3.03 19.09
C ASP A 34 5.55 3.24 17.56
N ILE A 35 5.64 2.12 16.84
CA ILE A 35 5.57 2.09 15.37
C ILE A 35 4.29 1.35 14.98
N VAL A 36 3.35 2.08 14.39
CA VAL A 36 2.10 1.52 13.88
C VAL A 36 2.30 1.14 12.42
N VAL A 37 2.18 -0.15 12.12
CA VAL A 37 2.34 -0.68 10.76
C VAL A 37 0.97 -1.05 10.20
N ILE A 38 0.60 -0.48 9.05
CA ILE A 38 -0.74 -0.55 8.48
C ILE A 38 -0.67 -1.02 7.04
N ALA A 39 -1.45 -2.03 6.65
CA ALA A 39 -1.52 -2.46 5.26
C ALA A 39 -2.19 -1.39 4.39
N SER A 40 -1.64 -1.14 3.20
CA SER A 40 -2.14 -0.24 2.16
C SER A 40 -3.62 -0.50 1.88
N THR A 41 -4.04 -1.77 1.87
CA THR A 41 -5.41 -2.20 1.60
C THR A 41 -6.44 -1.47 2.45
N ILE A 42 -6.23 -1.37 3.78
CA ILE A 42 -7.24 -0.75 4.65
C ILE A 42 -7.21 0.77 4.54
N VAL A 43 -6.03 1.36 4.29
CA VAL A 43 -5.89 2.79 4.04
C VAL A 43 -6.63 3.16 2.75
N SER A 44 -6.35 2.44 1.66
CA SER A 44 -7.01 2.59 0.37
C SER A 44 -8.53 2.46 0.46
N LYS A 45 -9.04 1.47 1.22
CA LYS A 45 -10.47 1.32 1.45
C LYS A 45 -11.07 2.50 2.20
N SER A 46 -10.43 2.95 3.28
CA SER A 46 -10.89 4.11 4.06
C SER A 46 -10.92 5.39 3.21
N GLU A 47 -9.97 5.55 2.29
CA GLU A 47 -9.88 6.67 1.36
C GLU A 47 -10.79 6.53 0.12
N GLY A 48 -11.45 5.39 -0.04
CA GLY A 48 -12.32 5.12 -1.19
C GLY A 48 -11.57 4.97 -2.51
N ARG A 49 -10.37 4.38 -2.48
CA ARG A 49 -9.50 4.11 -3.65
C ARG A 49 -9.95 2.88 -4.45
N THR A 50 -11.26 2.65 -4.54
CA THR A 50 -11.87 1.53 -5.28
C THR A 50 -12.48 2.01 -6.58
N PHE A 51 -12.37 1.20 -7.63
CA PHE A 51 -12.97 1.46 -8.95
C PHE A 51 -13.41 0.16 -9.63
N THR A 52 -14.32 0.26 -10.61
CA THR A 52 -14.80 -0.90 -11.39
C THR A 52 -14.03 -1.02 -12.70
N LEU A 53 -13.89 -2.26 -13.19
CA LEU A 53 -13.36 -2.57 -14.51
C LEU A 53 -14.35 -2.28 -15.65
N ASP A 54 -15.64 -2.18 -15.37
CA ASP A 54 -16.68 -2.17 -16.40
C ASP A 54 -16.59 -0.97 -17.36
N ASP A 55 -16.09 0.15 -16.87
CA ASP A 55 -15.95 1.39 -17.66
C ASP A 55 -14.60 1.51 -18.39
N ILE A 56 -13.71 0.52 -18.24
CA ILE A 56 -12.36 0.58 -18.82
C ILE A 56 -12.34 0.01 -20.23
N ILE A 57 -11.93 0.85 -21.19
CA ILE A 57 -11.75 0.47 -22.60
C ILE A 57 -10.27 0.14 -22.85
N PRO A 58 -9.91 -1.13 -23.09
CA PRO A 58 -8.52 -1.50 -23.30
C PRO A 58 -7.95 -0.97 -24.61
N SER A 59 -6.73 -0.43 -24.55
CA SER A 59 -5.93 -0.11 -25.73
C SER A 59 -5.37 -1.38 -26.39
N GLN A 60 -4.88 -1.25 -27.63
CA GLN A 60 -4.21 -2.36 -28.31
C GLN A 60 -3.01 -2.90 -27.51
N ARG A 61 -2.25 -2.00 -26.87
CA ARG A 61 -1.14 -2.37 -26.00
C ARG A 61 -1.61 -3.22 -24.82
N ALA A 62 -2.71 -2.82 -24.16
CA ALA A 62 -3.27 -3.58 -23.05
C ALA A 62 -3.71 -4.99 -23.49
N LEU A 63 -4.35 -5.11 -24.66
CA LEU A 63 -4.75 -6.40 -25.25
C LEU A 63 -3.55 -7.32 -25.52
N ASP A 64 -2.45 -6.77 -26.03
CA ASP A 64 -1.26 -7.56 -26.36
C ASP A 64 -0.54 -8.05 -25.09
N ILE A 65 -0.44 -7.20 -24.06
CA ILE A 65 0.14 -7.57 -22.76
C ILE A 65 -0.77 -8.59 -22.06
N ALA A 66 -2.08 -8.37 -22.03
CA ALA A 66 -3.05 -9.28 -21.42
C ALA A 66 -2.94 -10.71 -21.98
N ARG A 67 -2.81 -10.84 -23.30
CA ARG A 67 -2.64 -12.14 -23.96
C ARG A 67 -1.37 -12.88 -23.53
N LYS A 68 -0.26 -12.16 -23.32
CA LYS A 68 1.02 -12.76 -22.91
C LYS A 68 0.98 -13.30 -21.47
N ASN A 69 0.20 -12.65 -20.60
CA ASN A 69 0.13 -12.97 -19.16
C ASN A 69 -1.12 -13.78 -18.77
N GLY A 70 -2.11 -13.91 -19.66
CA GLY A 70 -3.37 -14.58 -19.35
C GLY A 70 -4.28 -13.77 -18.41
N GLU A 71 -4.23 -12.43 -18.51
CA GLU A 71 -4.99 -11.53 -17.64
C GLU A 71 -6.12 -10.79 -18.38
N ASP A 72 -7.02 -10.12 -17.64
CA ASP A 72 -8.05 -9.28 -18.22
C ASP A 72 -7.44 -8.01 -18.84
N PRO A 73 -7.67 -7.70 -20.12
CA PRO A 73 -7.13 -6.49 -20.75
C PRO A 73 -7.61 -5.19 -20.12
N ARG A 74 -8.77 -5.17 -19.46
CA ARG A 74 -9.26 -4.02 -18.70
C ARG A 74 -8.42 -3.78 -17.44
N PHE A 75 -8.02 -4.86 -16.76
CA PHE A 75 -7.08 -4.79 -15.64
C PHE A 75 -5.72 -4.25 -16.10
N ILE A 76 -5.19 -4.77 -17.21
CA ILE A 76 -3.93 -4.28 -17.78
C ILE A 76 -4.04 -2.80 -18.15
N GLN A 77 -5.14 -2.39 -18.77
CA GLN A 77 -5.37 -0.98 -19.08
C GLN A 77 -5.40 -0.12 -17.81
N ALA A 78 -6.06 -0.59 -16.75
CA ALA A 78 -6.08 0.10 -15.46
C ALA A 78 -4.67 0.33 -14.91
N VAL A 79 -3.80 -0.69 -15.00
CA VAL A 79 -2.38 -0.56 -14.63
C VAL A 79 -1.69 0.47 -15.53
N LEU A 80 -1.85 0.37 -16.85
CA LEU A 80 -1.19 1.27 -17.81
C LEU A 80 -1.57 2.75 -17.62
N ASP A 81 -2.79 3.04 -17.16
CA ASP A 81 -3.26 4.40 -16.89
C ASP A 81 -2.62 5.03 -15.64
N ARG A 82 -1.96 4.23 -14.79
CA ARG A 82 -1.46 4.60 -13.46
C ARG A 82 0.05 4.50 -13.30
N ILE A 83 0.75 4.34 -14.41
CA ILE A 83 2.20 4.14 -14.43
C ILE A 83 2.90 5.26 -15.18
N ARG A 84 4.16 5.50 -14.81
CA ARG A 84 5.10 6.30 -15.58
C ARG A 84 5.70 5.48 -16.71
N GLU A 85 6.11 4.25 -16.39
CA GLU A 85 6.82 3.37 -17.31
C GLU A 85 6.48 1.90 -17.02
N CYS A 86 6.45 1.10 -18.09
CA CYS A 86 6.37 -0.35 -17.99
C CYS A 86 7.75 -0.95 -18.25
N LEU A 87 8.34 -1.56 -17.22
CA LEU A 87 9.71 -2.10 -17.25
C LEU A 87 9.74 -3.53 -17.80
N VAL A 88 8.74 -4.34 -17.44
CA VAL A 88 8.56 -5.71 -17.92
C VAL A 88 7.09 -5.94 -18.21
N GLU A 89 6.78 -6.35 -19.43
CA GLU A 89 5.40 -6.63 -19.85
C GLU A 89 4.99 -8.10 -19.62
N SER A 90 5.95 -9.03 -19.45
CA SER A 90 5.72 -10.48 -19.31
C SER A 90 7.01 -11.16 -18.80
N PRO A 91 6.94 -12.25 -18.00
CA PRO A 91 5.75 -12.98 -17.54
C PRO A 91 5.07 -12.36 -16.31
N ILE A 92 5.56 -11.20 -15.87
CA ILE A 92 4.95 -10.38 -14.83
C ILE A 92 4.91 -8.94 -15.35
N LEU A 93 3.86 -8.21 -15.00
CA LEU A 93 3.74 -6.80 -15.33
C LEU A 93 4.48 -5.96 -14.26
N LEU A 94 5.76 -5.65 -14.50
CA LEU A 94 6.58 -4.80 -13.64
C LEU A 94 6.58 -3.38 -14.17
N VAL A 95 6.24 -2.42 -13.32
CA VAL A 95 6.00 -1.04 -13.72
C VAL A 95 6.56 -0.08 -12.67
N GLU A 96 6.83 1.16 -13.10
CA GLU A 96 7.04 2.29 -12.20
C GLU A 96 5.71 3.06 -12.09
N THR A 97 5.17 3.18 -10.88
CA THR A 97 3.96 3.98 -10.60
C THR A 97 4.23 5.48 -10.74
N LEU A 98 3.17 6.29 -10.81
CA LEU A 98 3.32 7.76 -10.88
C LEU A 98 4.09 8.36 -9.70
N ASN A 99 4.00 7.75 -8.51
CA ASN A 99 4.72 8.15 -7.30
C ASN A 99 6.12 7.51 -7.17
N GLY A 100 6.62 6.82 -8.20
CA GLY A 100 8.00 6.33 -8.30
C GLY A 100 8.25 4.97 -7.66
N HIS A 101 7.21 4.26 -7.21
CA HIS A 101 7.35 2.90 -6.70
C HIS A 101 7.45 1.90 -7.87
N VAL A 102 8.48 1.06 -7.84
CA VAL A 102 8.62 -0.03 -8.82
C VAL A 102 8.00 -1.29 -8.25
N CYS A 103 6.85 -1.68 -8.79
CA CYS A 103 6.05 -2.79 -8.29
C CYS A 103 5.35 -3.56 -9.42
N ILE A 104 4.75 -4.69 -9.03
CA ILE A 104 3.94 -5.48 -9.94
C ILE A 104 2.56 -4.82 -10.04
N LYS A 105 2.03 -4.71 -11.26
CA LYS A 105 0.65 -4.25 -11.53
C LYS A 105 0.29 -2.90 -10.90
N ALA A 106 1.26 -2.01 -10.74
CA ALA A 106 1.09 -0.70 -10.09
C ALA A 106 0.52 -0.75 -8.64
N GLY A 107 0.63 -1.90 -7.97
CA GLY A 107 0.02 -2.11 -6.65
C GLY A 107 -1.51 -2.16 -6.69
N ILE A 108 -2.11 -2.38 -7.87
CA ILE A 108 -3.55 -2.64 -7.99
C ILE A 108 -3.84 -4.06 -7.52
N ASP A 109 -4.83 -4.20 -6.63
CA ASP A 109 -5.22 -5.46 -6.00
C ASP A 109 -6.70 -5.77 -6.25
N ASP A 110 -7.03 -7.04 -6.48
CA ASP A 110 -8.37 -7.60 -6.69
C ASP A 110 -8.76 -8.65 -5.63
N SER A 111 -7.84 -9.01 -4.73
CA SER A 111 -7.99 -10.18 -3.85
C SER A 111 -8.84 -9.94 -2.60
N ASN A 112 -8.97 -8.68 -2.16
CA ASN A 112 -9.64 -8.31 -0.91
C ASN A 112 -10.80 -7.33 -1.13
N VAL A 113 -11.40 -7.33 -2.31
CA VAL A 113 -12.50 -6.45 -2.71
C VAL A 113 -13.65 -7.29 -3.27
N GLU A 114 -14.80 -6.66 -3.49
CA GLU A 114 -15.94 -7.31 -4.14
C GLU A 114 -15.59 -7.68 -5.59
N ASP A 115 -16.20 -8.74 -6.13
CA ASP A 115 -15.96 -9.16 -7.52
C ASP A 115 -16.20 -8.00 -8.50
N GLY A 116 -15.23 -7.78 -9.40
CA GLY A 116 -15.28 -6.70 -10.39
C GLY A 116 -14.85 -5.32 -9.87
N VAL A 117 -14.56 -5.20 -8.58
CA VAL A 117 -13.94 -4.02 -7.97
C VAL A 117 -12.43 -4.23 -7.90
N LEU A 118 -11.68 -3.15 -8.12
CA LEU A 118 -10.24 -3.09 -7.94
C LEU A 118 -9.89 -2.05 -6.89
N LEU A 119 -8.78 -2.28 -6.19
CA LEU A 119 -8.22 -1.38 -5.21
C LEU A 119 -6.90 -0.81 -5.70
N GLU A 120 -6.77 0.51 -5.67
CA GLU A 120 -5.49 1.19 -5.89
C GLU A 120 -4.79 1.49 -4.58
N LEU A 121 -3.47 1.68 -4.63
CA LEU A 121 -2.73 2.30 -3.55
C LEU A 121 -3.28 3.70 -3.18
N PRO A 122 -3.03 4.17 -1.94
CA PRO A 122 -3.29 5.55 -1.57
C PRO A 122 -2.57 6.50 -2.54
N THR A 123 -3.21 7.62 -2.89
CA THR A 123 -2.62 8.58 -3.84
C THR A 123 -1.29 9.13 -3.31
N ASP A 124 -1.24 9.41 -2.01
CA ASP A 124 -0.04 9.84 -1.29
C ASP A 124 0.02 9.09 0.05
N PRO A 125 0.64 7.89 0.09
CA PRO A 125 0.71 7.09 1.31
C PRO A 125 1.49 7.79 2.44
N ASP A 126 2.45 8.67 2.14
CA ASP A 126 3.15 9.47 3.15
C ASP A 126 2.19 10.48 3.80
N ALA A 127 1.32 11.12 3.02
CA ALA A 127 0.28 11.99 3.55
C ALA A 127 -0.71 11.21 4.41
N SER A 128 -1.16 10.04 3.97
CA SER A 128 -2.03 9.15 4.76
C SER A 128 -1.36 8.77 6.09
N ALA A 129 -0.10 8.36 6.07
CA ALA A 129 0.66 8.02 7.28
C ALA A 129 0.78 9.23 8.24
N LYS A 130 0.99 10.44 7.72
CA LYS A 130 1.02 11.68 8.52
C LYS A 130 -0.33 12.01 9.16
N ILE A 131 -1.42 11.85 8.42
CA ILE A 131 -2.78 12.08 8.94
C ILE A 131 -3.06 11.10 10.08
N ILE A 132 -2.73 9.82 9.91
CA ILE A 132 -2.94 8.80 10.94
C ILE A 132 -2.08 9.11 12.17
N ALA A 133 -0.78 9.38 12.01
CA ALA A 133 0.11 9.71 13.12
C ALA A 133 -0.38 10.96 13.90
N HIS A 134 -0.85 11.98 13.18
CA HIS A 134 -1.43 13.18 13.78
C HIS A 134 -2.74 12.88 14.52
N GLY A 135 -3.60 12.05 13.94
CA GLY A 135 -4.85 11.61 14.55
C GLY A 135 -4.61 10.87 15.87
N ILE A 136 -3.69 9.89 15.87
CA ILE A 136 -3.32 9.13 17.07
C ILE A 136 -2.83 10.09 18.16
N ARG A 137 -1.96 11.04 17.80
CA ARG A 137 -1.47 12.07 18.74
C ARG A 137 -2.60 12.94 19.28
N LYS A 138 -3.58 13.31 18.46
CA LYS A 138 -4.71 14.14 18.89
C LYS A 138 -5.59 13.40 19.90
N LEU A 139 -5.82 12.11 19.71
CA LEU A 139 -6.68 11.29 20.59
C LEU A 139 -5.96 10.86 21.88
N THR A 140 -4.67 10.52 21.80
CA THR A 140 -3.95 9.86 22.91
C THR A 140 -2.86 10.72 23.56
N SER A 141 -2.54 11.89 22.97
CA SER A 141 -1.35 12.70 23.29
C SER A 141 0.00 12.00 23.08
N LYS A 142 0.02 10.78 22.53
CA LYS A 142 1.24 10.01 22.26
C LYS A 142 1.85 10.34 20.91
N ARG A 143 3.17 10.24 20.80
CA ARG A 143 3.89 10.40 19.53
C ARG A 143 4.32 9.05 19.00
N VAL A 144 3.79 8.67 17.84
CA VAL A 144 4.12 7.41 17.16
C VAL A 144 4.69 7.65 15.77
N SER A 145 5.39 6.64 15.27
CA SER A 145 5.71 6.50 13.86
C SER A 145 4.62 5.68 13.16
N VAL A 146 4.37 5.95 11.89
CA VAL A 146 3.44 5.18 11.07
C VAL A 146 4.15 4.70 9.81
N ILE A 147 3.99 3.42 9.50
CA ILE A 147 4.47 2.79 8.27
C ILE A 147 3.27 2.18 7.56
N ILE A 148 3.00 2.63 6.34
CA ILE A 148 2.05 1.95 5.45
C ILE A 148 2.83 0.95 4.61
N THR A 149 2.34 -0.29 4.57
CA THR A 149 3.00 -1.40 3.86
C THR A 149 2.16 -1.92 2.71
N ASP A 150 2.82 -2.43 1.68
CA ASP A 150 2.19 -3.15 0.59
C ASP A 150 2.95 -4.46 0.31
N THR A 151 2.25 -5.47 -0.23
CA THR A 151 2.84 -6.79 -0.46
C THR A 151 3.48 -6.86 -1.83
N ASN A 152 4.80 -7.04 -1.89
CA ASN A 152 5.54 -7.05 -3.15
C ASN A 152 6.47 -8.25 -3.29
N GLY A 153 6.67 -8.68 -4.55
CA GLY A 153 7.77 -9.58 -4.90
C GLY A 153 9.12 -8.86 -4.85
N ARG A 154 10.20 -9.58 -5.13
CA ARG A 154 11.53 -8.99 -5.22
C ARG A 154 12.47 -9.80 -6.09
N SER A 155 13.44 -9.12 -6.68
CA SER A 155 14.43 -9.72 -7.57
C SER A 155 15.15 -10.91 -6.93
N PHE A 156 15.44 -11.93 -7.74
CA PHE A 156 16.30 -13.06 -7.42
C PHE A 156 15.80 -14.05 -6.34
N LYS A 157 14.61 -13.87 -5.74
CA LYS A 157 14.02 -14.88 -4.85
C LYS A 157 12.51 -15.04 -5.04
N ILE A 158 12.03 -16.24 -4.75
CA ILE A 158 10.61 -16.61 -4.76
C ILE A 158 9.94 -16.16 -3.45
N GLY A 159 8.66 -15.79 -3.54
CA GLY A 159 7.83 -15.33 -2.43
C GLY A 159 7.71 -13.81 -2.35
N GLN A 160 6.69 -13.34 -1.61
CA GLN A 160 6.41 -11.92 -1.40
C GLN A 160 6.81 -11.49 0.01
N THR A 161 7.05 -10.19 0.18
CA THR A 161 7.35 -9.56 1.46
C THR A 161 6.65 -8.20 1.54
N GLY A 162 6.30 -7.76 2.75
CA GLY A 162 5.85 -6.40 2.96
C GLY A 162 6.97 -5.39 2.71
N VAL A 163 6.67 -4.34 1.96
CA VAL A 163 7.55 -3.18 1.75
C VAL A 163 6.85 -1.92 2.23
N ALA A 164 7.60 -0.96 2.76
CA ALA A 164 7.03 0.34 3.11
C ALA A 164 6.71 1.11 1.82
N VAL A 165 5.49 1.65 1.74
CA VAL A 165 5.02 2.52 0.65
C VAL A 165 4.66 3.92 1.15
N GLY A 166 4.47 4.09 2.46
CA GLY A 166 4.24 5.37 3.11
C GLY A 166 4.84 5.42 4.51
N LEU A 167 5.35 6.58 4.93
CA LEU A 167 6.07 6.77 6.19
C LEU A 167 5.69 8.08 6.87
N SER A 168 5.65 8.06 8.21
CA SER A 168 5.54 9.25 9.04
C SER A 168 6.33 9.12 10.33
N ASN A 169 7.00 10.22 10.73
CA ASN A 169 7.81 10.36 11.95
C ASN A 169 8.94 9.34 12.13
N ILE A 170 9.33 8.62 11.07
CA ILE A 170 10.44 7.67 11.08
C ILE A 170 11.44 7.98 9.97
N ALA A 171 12.73 7.84 10.27
CA ALA A 171 13.77 7.98 9.26
C ALA A 171 13.75 6.75 8.33
N PRO A 172 13.64 6.92 6.99
CA PRO A 172 13.63 5.79 6.05
C PRO A 172 14.98 5.08 5.95
N ILE A 173 16.05 5.78 6.32
CA ILE A 173 17.43 5.31 6.21
C ILE A 173 18.13 5.58 7.53
N LYS A 174 18.84 4.58 8.04
CA LYS A 174 19.86 4.78 9.06
C LYS A 174 21.19 5.09 8.36
N ASN A 175 21.71 6.30 8.57
CA ASN A 175 22.99 6.70 8.02
C ASN A 175 24.13 6.06 8.84
N TRP A 176 24.93 5.22 8.18
CA TRP A 176 26.11 4.58 8.76
C TRP A 176 27.44 5.22 8.31
N CYS A 177 27.39 6.26 7.47
CA CYS A 177 28.60 6.92 6.96
C CYS A 177 29.41 7.50 8.13
N GLY A 178 30.66 7.06 8.26
CA GLY A 178 31.58 7.52 9.31
C GLY A 178 31.49 6.73 10.62
N GLU A 179 30.53 5.82 10.76
CA GLU A 179 30.48 4.89 11.89
C GLU A 179 31.58 3.83 11.76
N LYS A 180 32.06 3.33 12.90
CA LYS A 180 33.00 2.20 12.96
C LYS A 180 32.24 0.88 12.90
N ASP A 181 32.92 -0.15 12.41
CA ASP A 181 32.42 -1.53 12.38
C ASP A 181 32.37 -2.17 13.79
#